data_AF-A0A7W5V3Z7-F1
#
_entry.id   AF-A0A7W5V3Z7-F1
#
_cell.length_a   1.000
_cell.length_b   1.000
_cell.length_c   1.000
_cell.angle_alpha   90.00
_cell.angle_beta   90.00
_cell.angle_gamma   90.00
#
_symmetry.space_group_name_H-M   'P 1'
#
loop_
_entity.id
_entity.type
_entity.pdbx_description
1 polymer ?
#
loop_
_entity_poly.entity_id
_entity_poly.type
_entity_poly.pdbx_seq_one_letter_code
_entity_poly.pdbx_strand_id
1 'polypeptide(L)'
;MSDEPIEPPVRPETITVGPEESLWEIAEKYFEDGSLWERIYAANRDVIGDPHRLRQGVRLQLPMEIYPAHLRSVARAFDLERNDLASYVKDAMDELNAIGNFWGGGQPGTTFFKGEGGGTGYEAVSGQIAKGVDANLDGHEEISKRLRLMADRVQVTDWDNVTTILSVRPDK
;
A
#
# COMPACT_ATOMS: atom_id res chain seq x y z
N MET A 1 -17.20 -4.24 -8.93
CA MET A 1 -16.37 -4.52 -7.75
C MET A 1 -16.00 -3.17 -7.18
N SER A 2 -16.24 -2.92 -5.90
CA SER A 2 -15.96 -1.64 -5.24
C SER A 2 -14.47 -1.30 -5.31
N ASP A 3 -14.14 0.00 -5.34
CA ASP A 3 -12.75 0.50 -5.35
C ASP A 3 -12.10 0.53 -3.96
N GLU A 4 -12.86 0.16 -2.94
CA GLU A 4 -12.41 0.10 -1.56
C GLU A 4 -11.53 -1.14 -1.31
N PRO A 5 -10.42 -1.01 -0.58
CA PRO A 5 -9.61 -2.14 -0.18
C PRO A 5 -10.43 -3.18 0.60
N ILE A 6 -10.11 -4.46 0.37
CA ILE A 6 -10.72 -5.58 1.11
C ILE A 6 -10.17 -5.55 2.52
N GLU A 7 -10.96 -5.19 3.52
CA GLU A 7 -10.50 -5.22 4.90
C GLU A 7 -10.19 -6.66 5.35
N PRO A 8 -9.08 -6.87 6.07
CA PRO A 8 -8.84 -8.15 6.71
C PRO A 8 -9.89 -8.39 7.79
N PRO A 9 -10.30 -9.65 8.07
CA PRO A 9 -11.17 -9.92 9.19
C PRO A 9 -10.51 -9.42 10.48
N VAL A 10 -11.29 -8.71 11.29
CA VAL A 10 -10.87 -8.24 12.61
C VAL A 10 -10.73 -9.45 13.52
N ARG A 11 -9.56 -9.58 14.15
CA ARG A 11 -9.27 -10.71 15.04
C ARG A 11 -8.68 -10.22 16.35
N PRO A 12 -9.00 -10.89 17.46
CA PRO A 12 -8.36 -10.59 18.73
C PRO A 12 -6.88 -10.99 18.65
N GLU A 13 -6.01 -10.18 19.26
CA GLU A 13 -4.58 -10.52 19.40
C GLU A 13 -4.39 -11.79 20.22
N THR A 14 -5.24 -12.01 21.22
CA THR A 14 -5.19 -13.17 22.09
C THR A 14 -6.56 -13.81 22.26
N ILE A 15 -6.59 -15.14 22.33
CA ILE A 15 -7.79 -15.93 22.64
C ILE A 15 -7.56 -16.81 23.85
N THR A 16 -8.65 -17.23 24.50
CA THR A 16 -8.60 -18.22 25.57
C THR A 16 -9.17 -19.53 25.03
N VAL A 17 -8.38 -20.60 25.13
CA VAL A 17 -8.74 -21.93 24.61
C VAL A 17 -10.00 -22.46 25.30
N GLY A 18 -10.99 -22.86 24.48
CA GLY A 18 -12.22 -23.49 24.91
C GLY A 18 -12.07 -24.95 25.38
N PRO A 19 -13.14 -25.60 25.84
CA PRO A 19 -13.11 -27.02 26.15
C PRO A 19 -12.91 -27.85 24.87
N GLU A 20 -11.93 -28.77 24.91
CA GLU A 20 -11.58 -29.69 23.80
C GLU A 20 -11.20 -29.04 22.46
N GLU A 21 -11.00 -27.71 22.45
CA GLU A 21 -10.64 -26.96 21.25
C GLU A 21 -9.21 -27.27 20.80
N SER A 22 -9.02 -27.46 19.50
CA SER A 22 -7.73 -27.74 18.87
C SER A 22 -7.14 -26.51 18.16
N LEU A 23 -5.83 -26.52 17.92
CA LEU A 23 -5.18 -25.46 17.11
C LEU A 23 -5.73 -25.39 15.69
N TRP A 24 -6.18 -26.52 15.12
CA TRP A 24 -6.80 -26.56 13.81
C TRP A 24 -8.14 -25.82 13.80
N GLU A 25 -9.01 -26.10 14.77
CA GLU A 25 -10.31 -25.43 14.88
C GLU A 25 -10.15 -23.94 15.16
N ILE A 26 -9.16 -23.55 15.99
CA ILE A 26 -8.81 -22.14 16.20
C ILE A 26 -8.33 -21.51 14.89
N ALA A 27 -7.47 -22.20 14.14
CA ALA A 27 -6.97 -21.72 12.85
C ALA A 27 -8.10 -21.54 11.84
N GLU A 28 -9.01 -22.51 11.73
CA GLU A 28 -10.17 -22.43 10.85
C GLU A 28 -11.13 -21.31 11.25
N LYS A 29 -11.40 -21.16 12.56
CA LYS A 29 -12.30 -20.14 13.10
C LYS A 29 -11.79 -18.71 12.90
N TYR A 30 -10.50 -18.48 13.11
CA TYR A 30 -9.93 -17.13 13.09
C TYR A 30 -9.23 -16.82 11.76
N PHE A 31 -8.69 -17.80 11.05
CA PHE A 31 -7.94 -17.56 9.81
C PHE A 31 -8.64 -18.09 8.57
N GLU A 32 -9.80 -18.75 8.71
CA GLU A 32 -10.51 -19.42 7.61
C GLU A 32 -9.64 -20.45 6.89
N ASP A 33 -8.55 -20.89 7.55
CA ASP A 33 -7.57 -21.83 7.04
C ASP A 33 -6.97 -22.62 8.21
N GLY A 34 -7.48 -23.83 8.42
CA GLY A 34 -7.02 -24.73 9.47
C GLY A 34 -5.53 -25.10 9.34
N SER A 35 -4.94 -25.02 8.14
CA SER A 35 -3.52 -25.35 7.93
C SER A 35 -2.56 -24.38 8.64
N LEU A 36 -3.05 -23.20 9.04
CA LEU A 36 -2.27 -22.21 9.78
C LEU A 36 -2.07 -22.55 11.26
N TRP A 37 -2.59 -23.68 11.74
CA TRP A 37 -2.40 -24.16 13.11
C TRP A 37 -0.92 -24.21 13.53
N GLU A 38 0.00 -24.54 12.61
CA GLU A 38 1.44 -24.60 12.87
C GLU A 38 2.03 -23.23 13.23
N ARG A 39 1.48 -22.16 12.66
CA ARG A 39 1.90 -20.78 12.94
C ARG A 39 1.40 -20.33 14.29
N ILE A 40 0.17 -20.71 14.66
CA ILE A 40 -0.34 -20.49 16.01
C ILE A 40 0.53 -21.23 17.02
N TYR A 41 0.90 -22.48 16.76
CA TYR A 41 1.82 -23.21 17.63
C TYR A 41 3.18 -22.53 17.74
N ALA A 42 3.78 -22.11 16.61
CA ALA A 42 5.08 -21.45 16.58
C ALA A 42 5.10 -20.17 17.43
N ALA A 43 4.01 -19.39 17.43
CA ALA A 43 3.86 -18.18 18.22
C ALA A 43 3.65 -18.44 19.73
N ASN A 44 3.32 -19.67 20.14
CA ASN A 44 2.91 -20.02 21.51
C ASN A 44 3.69 -21.20 22.10
N ARG A 45 4.89 -21.48 21.59
CA ARG A 45 5.72 -22.61 22.05
C ARG A 45 6.14 -22.51 23.51
N ASP A 46 6.08 -21.32 24.09
CA ASP A 46 6.35 -21.03 25.49
C ASP A 46 5.22 -21.49 26.43
N VAL A 47 3.97 -21.53 25.94
CA VAL A 47 2.79 -21.90 26.74
C VAL A 47 2.17 -23.25 26.34
N ILE A 48 2.44 -23.72 25.12
CA ILE A 48 1.99 -25.02 24.60
C ILE A 48 3.11 -26.06 24.74
N GLY A 49 2.89 -27.09 25.56
CA GLY A 49 3.81 -28.22 25.66
C GLY A 49 3.60 -29.27 24.55
N ASP A 50 2.34 -29.62 24.26
CA ASP A 50 1.95 -30.56 23.21
C ASP A 50 0.91 -29.89 22.30
N PRO A 51 1.22 -29.65 21.00
CA PRO A 51 0.30 -28.98 20.08
C PRO A 51 -0.98 -29.77 19.80
N HIS A 52 -1.01 -31.08 20.06
CA HIS A 52 -2.20 -31.92 19.90
C HIS A 52 -3.04 -32.01 21.18
N ARG A 53 -2.59 -31.40 22.28
CA ARG A 53 -3.29 -31.39 23.58
C ARG A 53 -3.27 -30.01 24.20
N LEU A 54 -4.22 -29.17 23.77
CA LEU A 54 -4.41 -27.86 24.38
C LEU A 54 -5.08 -27.97 25.75
N ARG A 55 -4.56 -27.23 26.72
CA ARG A 55 -5.19 -27.08 28.04
C ARG A 55 -6.23 -25.99 27.96
N GLN A 56 -7.46 -26.30 28.37
CA GLN A 56 -8.53 -25.31 28.50
C GLN A 56 -8.07 -24.12 29.37
N GLY A 57 -8.44 -22.90 28.97
CA GLY A 57 -8.13 -21.69 29.72
C GLY A 57 -6.73 -21.10 29.45
N VAL A 58 -5.90 -21.78 28.66
CA VAL A 58 -4.64 -21.20 28.18
C VAL A 58 -4.95 -19.99 27.28
N ARG A 59 -4.19 -18.91 27.45
CA ARG A 59 -4.21 -17.77 26.54
C ARG A 59 -3.21 -18.00 25.42
N LEU A 60 -3.68 -17.91 24.18
CA LEU A 60 -2.87 -18.02 22.98
C LEU A 60 -2.81 -16.68 22.27
N GLN A 61 -1.61 -16.29 21.86
CA GLN A 61 -1.37 -15.22 20.91
C GLN A 61 -1.73 -15.71 19.50
N LEU A 62 -2.63 -15.02 18.82
CA LEU A 62 -2.86 -15.27 17.40
C LEU A 62 -1.79 -14.51 16.60
N PRO A 63 -1.06 -15.17 15.68
CA PRO A 63 -0.07 -14.49 14.86
C PRO A 63 -0.74 -13.44 13.97
N MET A 64 -0.05 -12.33 13.74
CA MET A 64 -0.43 -11.42 12.66
C MET A 64 -0.18 -12.13 11.34
N GLU A 65 -1.27 -12.41 10.61
CA GLU A 65 -1.18 -12.89 9.24
C GLU A 65 -1.23 -11.72 8.26
N ILE A 66 -0.28 -11.72 7.34
CA ILE A 66 -0.36 -10.88 6.16
C ILE A 66 -1.41 -11.50 5.26
N TYR A 67 -2.51 -10.79 5.02
CA TYR A 67 -3.56 -11.23 4.10
C TYR A 67 -3.19 -10.82 2.67
N PRO A 68 -2.78 -11.76 1.79
CA PRO A 68 -2.35 -11.39 0.44
C PRO A 68 -3.45 -10.71 -0.36
N ALA A 69 -4.71 -11.11 -0.13
CA ALA A 69 -5.87 -10.49 -0.77
C ALA A 69 -6.02 -9.01 -0.36
N HIS A 70 -5.87 -8.68 0.92
CA HIS A 70 -5.89 -7.30 1.41
C HIS A 70 -4.78 -6.48 0.75
N LEU A 71 -3.52 -6.95 0.81
CA LEU A 71 -2.39 -6.23 0.22
C LEU A 71 -2.56 -5.98 -1.29
N ARG A 72 -3.05 -6.98 -2.04
CA ARG A 72 -3.33 -6.82 -3.47
C ARG A 72 -4.46 -5.81 -3.72
N SER A 73 -5.47 -5.78 -2.85
CA SER A 73 -6.57 -4.82 -2.95
C SER A 73 -6.11 -3.38 -2.67
N VAL A 74 -5.25 -3.18 -1.67
CA VAL A 74 -4.62 -1.89 -1.38
C VAL A 74 -3.72 -1.47 -2.54
N ALA A 75 -2.90 -2.38 -3.09
CA ALA A 75 -2.08 -2.09 -4.27
C ALA A 75 -2.91 -1.62 -5.47
N ARG A 76 -4.07 -2.23 -5.68
CA ARG A 76 -5.02 -1.81 -6.72
C ARG A 76 -5.56 -0.40 -6.46
N ALA A 77 -5.90 -0.07 -5.21
CA ALA A 77 -6.36 1.28 -4.86
C ALA A 77 -5.31 2.34 -5.21
N PHE A 78 -4.04 2.12 -4.85
CA PHE A 78 -2.94 3.02 -5.24
C PHE A 78 -2.81 3.19 -6.76
N ASP A 79 -2.99 2.13 -7.55
CA ASP A 79 -2.94 2.24 -9.01
C ASP A 79 -4.12 3.03 -9.59
N LEU A 80 -5.32 2.88 -9.02
CA LEU A 80 -6.50 3.64 -9.43
C LEU A 80 -6.32 5.13 -9.11
N GLU A 81 -5.96 5.45 -7.87
CA GLU A 81 -5.69 6.82 -7.43
C GLU A 81 -4.61 7.49 -8.30
N ARG A 82 -3.53 6.76 -8.60
CA ARG A 82 -2.47 7.23 -9.52
C ARG A 82 -3.03 7.57 -10.89
N ASN A 83 -3.81 6.67 -11.49
CA ASN A 83 -4.33 6.86 -12.84
C ASN A 83 -5.30 8.06 -12.90
N ASP A 84 -6.16 8.19 -11.89
CA ASP A 84 -7.12 9.30 -11.79
C ASP A 84 -6.41 10.64 -11.61
N LEU A 85 -5.42 10.69 -10.71
CA LEU A 85 -4.60 11.89 -10.49
C LEU A 85 -3.82 12.28 -11.75
N ALA A 86 -3.23 11.31 -12.45
CA ALA A 86 -2.49 11.54 -13.69
C ALA A 86 -3.39 12.14 -14.78
N SER A 87 -4.62 11.63 -14.94
CA SER A 87 -5.59 12.16 -15.90
C SER A 87 -5.99 13.59 -15.54
N TYR A 88 -6.35 13.83 -14.27
CA TYR A 88 -6.77 15.17 -13.82
C TYR A 88 -5.68 16.22 -14.03
N VAL A 89 -4.44 15.89 -13.66
CA VAL A 89 -3.32 16.85 -13.80
C VAL A 89 -2.98 17.08 -15.27
N LYS A 90 -3.05 16.06 -16.12
CA LYS A 90 -2.88 16.22 -17.55
C LYS A 90 -3.90 17.21 -18.12
N ASP A 91 -5.18 17.04 -17.81
CA ASP A 91 -6.25 17.90 -18.32
C ASP A 91 -6.07 19.35 -17.83
N ALA A 92 -5.78 19.54 -16.54
CA ALA A 92 -5.49 20.86 -15.98
C ALA A 92 -4.28 21.53 -16.64
N MET A 93 -3.25 20.76 -16.97
CA MET A 93 -2.05 21.27 -17.64
C MET A 93 -2.32 21.68 -19.09
N ASP A 94 -3.12 20.91 -19.81
CA ASP A 94 -3.55 21.24 -21.17
C ASP A 94 -4.40 22.53 -21.18
N GLU A 95 -5.28 22.72 -20.19
CA GLU A 95 -6.06 23.96 -20.02
C GLU A 95 -5.18 25.18 -19.72
N LEU A 96 -4.21 25.06 -18.83
CA LEU A 96 -3.28 26.15 -18.52
C LEU A 96 -2.48 26.59 -19.75
N ASN A 97 -2.03 25.63 -20.57
CA ASN A 97 -1.36 25.93 -21.83
C ASN A 97 -2.30 26.65 -22.81
N ALA A 98 -3.57 26.25 -22.89
CA ALA A 98 -4.56 26.92 -23.71
C ALA A 98 -4.82 28.38 -23.26
N ILE A 99 -4.88 28.65 -21.95
CA ILE A 99 -5.00 30.00 -21.40
C ILE A 99 -3.75 30.84 -21.70
N GLY A 100 -2.55 30.26 -21.60
CA GLY A 100 -1.33 30.95 -22.01
C GLY A 100 -1.38 31.39 -23.47
N ASN A 101 -1.82 30.49 -24.36
CA ASN A 101 -1.97 30.75 -25.79
C ASN A 101 -3.04 31.81 -26.11
N PHE A 102 -4.09 31.94 -25.29
CA PHE A 102 -5.14 32.95 -25.46
C PHE A 102 -4.58 34.38 -25.51
N TRP A 103 -3.55 34.69 -24.71
CA TRP A 103 -2.92 36.01 -24.68
C TRP A 103 -2.01 36.29 -25.90
N GLY A 104 -1.81 35.30 -26.77
CA GLY A 104 -1.00 35.39 -27.98
C GLY A 104 0.50 35.53 -27.74
N GLY A 105 1.30 35.51 -28.81
CA GLY A 105 2.75 35.65 -28.76
C GLY A 105 3.26 37.09 -28.54
N GLY A 106 2.38 38.02 -28.19
CA GLY A 106 2.75 39.41 -27.90
C GLY A 106 3.53 39.54 -26.58
N GLN A 107 4.12 40.72 -26.34
CA GLN A 107 4.86 40.99 -25.10
C GLN A 107 4.03 40.74 -23.82
N PRO A 108 2.72 41.11 -23.74
CA PRO A 108 1.91 40.81 -22.56
C PRO A 108 1.72 39.31 -22.31
N GLY A 109 1.43 38.52 -23.36
CA GLY A 109 1.27 37.07 -23.24
C GLY A 109 2.58 36.36 -22.90
N THR A 110 3.69 36.80 -23.51
CA THR A 110 5.02 36.27 -23.21
C THR A 110 5.44 36.59 -21.77
N THR A 111 5.16 37.79 -21.30
CA THR A 111 5.45 38.23 -19.93
C THR A 111 4.62 37.48 -18.90
N PHE A 112 3.32 37.25 -19.18
CA PHE A 112 2.46 36.44 -18.33
C PHE A 112 2.97 34.98 -18.24
N PHE A 113 3.25 34.37 -19.39
CA PHE A 113 3.65 32.95 -19.45
C PHE A 113 5.06 32.71 -18.87
N LYS A 114 6.05 33.52 -19.26
CA LYS A 114 7.47 33.32 -18.90
C LYS A 114 7.93 34.14 -17.68
N GLY A 115 7.21 35.22 -17.34
CA GLY A 115 7.59 36.18 -16.31
C GLY A 115 8.40 37.36 -16.88
N GLU A 116 8.57 38.41 -16.08
CA GLU A 116 9.42 39.58 -16.37
C GLU A 116 10.00 40.14 -15.05
N GLY A 117 11.11 40.89 -15.12
CA GLY A 117 11.62 41.65 -13.97
C GLY A 117 12.11 40.80 -12.79
N GLY A 118 12.48 39.53 -13.01
CA GLY A 118 12.92 38.60 -11.96
C GLY A 118 11.79 37.80 -11.29
N GLY A 119 10.53 37.98 -11.71
CA GLY A 119 9.42 37.13 -11.31
C GLY A 119 9.32 35.84 -12.15
N THR A 120 8.85 34.75 -11.54
CA THR A 120 8.55 33.49 -12.24
C THR A 120 7.19 33.61 -12.95
N GLY A 121 7.16 33.39 -14.26
CA GLY A 121 5.90 33.28 -15.00
C GLY A 121 5.15 31.97 -14.70
N TYR A 122 3.94 31.86 -15.26
CA TYR A 122 3.09 30.69 -15.10
C TYR A 122 3.75 29.37 -15.54
N GLU A 123 4.60 29.40 -16.56
CA GLU A 123 5.34 28.22 -17.06
C GLU A 123 6.23 27.59 -15.97
N ALA A 124 6.89 28.42 -15.17
CA ALA A 124 7.77 27.92 -14.11
C ALA A 124 6.97 27.28 -12.97
N VAL A 125 5.84 27.91 -12.59
CA VAL A 125 4.96 27.40 -11.52
C VAL A 125 4.31 26.09 -11.96
N SER A 126 3.76 26.03 -13.17
CA SER A 126 3.12 24.82 -13.68
C SER A 126 4.12 23.68 -13.87
N GLY A 127 5.35 23.98 -14.32
CA GLY A 127 6.43 23.01 -14.37
C GLY A 127 6.86 22.47 -13.00
N GLN A 128 6.81 23.27 -11.93
CA GLN A 128 7.05 22.79 -10.57
C GLN A 128 5.94 21.86 -10.07
N ILE A 129 4.68 22.20 -10.38
CA ILE A 129 3.52 21.36 -10.03
C ILE A 129 3.60 20.03 -10.77
N ALA A 130 3.84 20.03 -12.08
CA ALA A 130 3.98 18.82 -12.88
C ALA A 130 5.04 17.88 -12.30
N LYS A 131 6.24 18.39 -11.99
CA LYS A 131 7.30 17.60 -11.35
C LYS A 131 6.89 17.02 -9.99
N GLY A 132 6.16 17.79 -9.18
CA GLY A 132 5.66 17.33 -7.89
C GLY A 132 4.63 16.21 -8.03
N VAL A 133 3.76 16.32 -9.03
CA VAL A 133 2.78 15.27 -9.36
C VAL A 133 3.48 14.03 -9.89
N ASP A 134 4.42 14.15 -10.83
CA ASP A 134 5.17 13.00 -11.36
C ASP A 134 5.84 12.20 -10.23
N ALA A 135 6.52 12.89 -9.30
CA ALA A 135 7.11 12.25 -8.13
C ALA A 135 6.08 11.55 -7.22
N ASN A 136 4.85 12.08 -7.15
CA ASN A 136 3.76 11.45 -6.41
C ASN A 136 3.22 10.21 -7.14
N LEU A 137 3.09 10.26 -8.47
CA LEU A 137 2.65 9.13 -9.30
C LEU A 137 3.66 7.97 -9.23
N ASP A 138 4.96 8.28 -9.29
CA ASP A 138 6.04 7.31 -9.09
C ASP A 138 5.96 6.66 -7.71
N GLY A 139 5.67 7.46 -6.68
CA GLY A 139 5.45 6.97 -5.32
C GLY A 139 4.31 5.98 -5.21
N HIS A 140 3.15 6.26 -5.85
CA HIS A 140 2.01 5.35 -5.87
C HIS A 140 2.36 4.02 -6.56
N GLU A 141 3.05 4.10 -7.70
CA GLU A 141 3.49 2.91 -8.44
C GLU A 141 4.43 2.03 -7.61
N GLU A 142 5.38 2.65 -6.93
CA GLU A 142 6.36 1.93 -6.14
C GLU A 142 5.70 1.26 -4.92
N ILE A 143 4.78 1.95 -4.24
CA ILE A 143 3.98 1.38 -3.15
C ILE A 143 3.17 0.19 -3.67
N SER A 144 2.46 0.33 -4.80
CA SER A 144 1.63 -0.75 -5.33
C SER A 144 2.44 -1.98 -5.73
N LYS A 145 3.63 -1.81 -6.34
CA LYS A 145 4.58 -2.90 -6.63
C LYS A 145 5.04 -3.61 -5.35
N ARG A 146 5.42 -2.86 -4.32
CA ARG A 146 5.91 -3.41 -3.05
C ARG A 146 4.83 -4.22 -2.33
N LEU A 147 3.60 -3.71 -2.30
CA LEU A 147 2.46 -4.42 -1.72
C LEU A 147 2.18 -5.76 -2.44
N ARG A 148 2.30 -5.80 -3.77
CA ARG A 148 2.20 -7.05 -4.54
C ARG A 148 3.34 -8.01 -4.24
N LEU A 149 4.58 -7.52 -4.18
CA LEU A 149 5.74 -8.34 -3.81
C LEU A 149 5.56 -8.96 -2.41
N MET A 150 5.07 -8.18 -1.44
CA MET A 150 4.75 -8.69 -0.11
C MET A 150 3.66 -9.77 -0.18
N ALA A 151 2.61 -9.56 -0.96
CA ALA A 151 1.52 -10.52 -1.13
C ALA A 151 1.97 -11.85 -1.79
N ASP A 152 2.95 -11.79 -2.69
CA ASP A 152 3.44 -12.95 -3.43
C ASP A 152 4.55 -13.71 -2.68
N ARG A 153 5.24 -13.05 -1.75
CA ARG A 153 6.34 -13.62 -0.95
C ARG A 153 5.93 -14.06 0.46
N VAL A 154 4.64 -14.31 0.72
CA VAL A 154 4.18 -14.76 2.05
C VAL A 154 4.61 -16.21 2.35
N GLN A 155 5.91 -16.40 2.57
CA GLN A 155 6.46 -17.21 3.65
C GLN A 155 7.32 -16.25 4.49
N VAL A 156 7.07 -16.19 5.79
CA VAL A 156 7.44 -15.13 6.76
C VAL A 156 8.96 -14.98 7.00
N THR A 157 9.82 -15.54 6.15
CA THR A 157 11.27 -15.67 6.39
C THR A 157 12.16 -14.66 5.68
N ASP A 158 11.67 -13.49 5.23
CA ASP A 158 12.59 -12.57 4.55
C ASP A 158 12.26 -11.06 4.62
N TRP A 159 12.01 -10.56 5.83
CA TRP A 159 11.95 -9.12 6.07
C TRP A 159 13.30 -8.39 5.79
N ASP A 160 14.43 -9.09 5.87
CA ASP A 160 15.75 -8.58 5.49
C ASP A 160 15.90 -8.43 3.96
N ASN A 161 15.24 -9.28 3.16
CA ASN A 161 15.22 -9.13 1.71
C ASN A 161 14.22 -8.07 1.23
N VAL A 162 13.12 -7.85 1.96
CA VAL A 162 12.21 -6.73 1.65
C VAL A 162 12.94 -5.41 1.82
N THR A 163 13.60 -5.15 2.97
CA THR A 163 14.36 -3.90 3.16
C THR A 163 15.47 -3.70 2.12
N THR A 164 16.13 -4.78 1.69
CA THR A 164 17.11 -4.74 0.60
C THR A 164 16.48 -4.31 -0.74
N ILE A 165 15.30 -4.81 -1.10
CA ILE A 165 14.56 -4.40 -2.31
C ILE A 165 14.05 -2.96 -2.19
N LEU A 166 13.54 -2.58 -1.02
CA LEU A 166 13.04 -1.23 -0.77
C LEU A 166 14.15 -0.16 -0.76
N SER A 167 15.39 -0.59 -0.46
CA SER A 167 16.59 0.28 -0.40
C SER A 167 17.19 0.61 -1.76
N VAL A 168 16.76 -0.07 -2.84
CA VAL A 168 17.13 0.31 -4.20
C VAL A 168 16.42 1.62 -4.51
N ARG A 169 17.20 2.71 -4.56
CA ARG A 169 16.71 4.01 -5.04
C ARG A 169 16.18 3.81 -6.47
N PRO A 170 15.05 4.43 -6.83
CA PRO A 170 14.74 4.62 -8.24
C PRO A 170 15.90 5.40 -8.86
N ASP A 171 16.53 4.82 -9.88
CA ASP A 171 17.52 5.53 -10.67
C ASP A 171 16.85 6.79 -11.25
N LYS A 172 17.52 7.93 -11.07
CA LYS A 172 17.09 9.24 -11.56
C LYS A 172 17.03 9.30 -13.08
#